data_AF-A0A4S2LMW5-F1
#
_entry.id   AF-A0A4S2LMW5-F1
#
_cell.length_a   1.000
_cell.length_b   1.000
_cell.length_c   1.000
_cell.angle_alpha   90.00
_cell.angle_beta   90.00
_cell.angle_gamma   90.00
#
_symmetry.space_group_name_H-M   'P 1'
#
loop_
_entity.id
_entity.type
_entity.pdbx_description
1 polymer ?
#
loop_
_entity_poly.entity_id
_entity_poly.type
_entity_poly.pdbx_seq_one_letter_code
_entity_poly.pdbx_strand_id
1 'polypeptide(L)'
;MKTMDFLTNSMLYLLFCVCLWVIYQIRGMAQVAAVPVNLVWRFIRMIIPLPLRNLLNRLTHWLLFERHCLYQIIYILVVLGGHCILFSQIIPVLYRYSDRENHLFLVLALLFCNGFCYTMVCMTDPGVISPRNFPVYSQIYAFDRVIYSPKECVTCPHIIPARARHCSRCDHCVFRFEHHCVWTNCCIGGENYSHFLLFIASSLAMVVNSLRLEIRMLCDYTKHERLWSAQYLGEDGEAHDMSWPALIQHLFMSFPLVVAMVAVLCIIGLFLGGYTAFHAWLVCTNQTSYEYSRNPKRPTQMTTNKTNGKIFGDGGHFINPSHSTHPYDRGIWSNLCEIFGFSVRDSLRELRRRLPVQMDFKTR
;
A
#
# COMPACT_ATOMS: atom_id res chain seq x y z
N MET A 1 31.31 -10.43 26.17
CA MET A 1 30.06 -10.73 25.45
C MET A 1 30.42 -11.64 24.28
N LYS A 2 29.93 -12.89 24.25
CA LYS A 2 30.14 -13.78 23.11
C LYS A 2 29.40 -13.17 21.91
N THR A 3 30.16 -12.74 20.90
CA THR A 3 29.64 -12.37 19.58
C THR A 3 28.81 -13.54 19.06
N MET A 4 27.51 -13.32 18.84
CA MET A 4 26.68 -14.30 18.14
C MET A 4 27.27 -14.50 16.74
N ASP A 5 27.52 -15.74 16.34
CA ASP A 5 28.10 -16.06 15.04
C ASP A 5 27.25 -15.43 13.92
N PHE A 6 27.93 -14.88 12.92
CA PHE A 6 27.34 -14.28 11.72
C PHE A 6 26.25 -15.17 11.09
N LEU A 7 26.47 -16.49 11.11
CA LEU A 7 25.50 -17.47 10.67
C LEU A 7 24.21 -17.44 11.51
N THR A 8 24.32 -17.33 12.83
CA THR A 8 23.17 -17.27 13.75
C THR A 8 22.33 -16.00 13.50
N ASN A 9 22.98 -14.84 13.35
CA ASN A 9 22.27 -13.59 13.08
C ASN A 9 21.63 -13.57 11.69
N SER A 10 22.34 -14.09 10.68
CA SER A 10 21.81 -14.22 9.32
C SER A 10 20.64 -15.20 9.26
N MET A 11 20.70 -16.31 10.01
CA MET A 11 19.60 -17.28 10.11
C MET A 11 18.40 -16.73 10.87
N LEU A 12 18.60 -15.95 11.94
CA LEU A 12 17.50 -15.27 12.64
C LEU A 12 16.82 -14.22 11.75
N TYR A 13 17.60 -13.50 10.94
CA TYR A 13 17.08 -12.54 10.00
C TYR A 13 16.31 -13.21 8.84
N LEU A 14 16.88 -14.26 8.24
CA LEU A 14 16.19 -15.10 7.26
C LEU A 14 14.91 -15.69 7.84
N LEU A 15 14.96 -16.21 9.06
CA LEU A 15 13.78 -16.75 9.75
C LEU A 15 12.71 -15.67 9.95
N PHE A 16 13.09 -14.46 10.36
CA PHE A 16 12.16 -13.34 10.48
C PHE A 16 11.55 -12.95 9.13
N CYS A 17 12.34 -12.84 8.07
CA CYS A 17 11.87 -12.56 6.71
C CYS A 17 10.97 -13.69 6.17
N VAL A 18 11.30 -14.95 6.43
CA VAL A 18 10.50 -16.12 6.08
C VAL A 18 9.20 -16.14 6.88
N CYS A 19 9.21 -15.80 8.17
CA CYS A 19 8.01 -15.68 8.99
C CYS A 19 7.09 -14.59 8.47
N LEU A 20 7.63 -13.42 8.11
CA LEU A 20 6.85 -12.34 7.47
C LEU A 20 6.31 -12.76 6.10
N TRP A 21 7.10 -13.48 5.31
CA TRP A 21 6.67 -14.05 4.02
C TRP A 21 5.58 -15.12 4.20
N VAL A 22 5.70 -16.01 5.19
CA VAL A 22 4.68 -17.02 5.52
C VAL A 22 3.40 -16.35 6.00
N ILE A 23 3.48 -15.32 6.85
CA ILE A 23 2.32 -14.51 7.28
C ILE A 23 1.67 -13.83 6.05
N TYR A 24 2.48 -13.35 5.10
CA TYR A 24 2.00 -12.78 3.84
C TYR A 24 1.33 -13.84 2.95
N GLN A 25 1.90 -15.05 2.82
CA GLN A 25 1.29 -16.16 2.08
C GLN A 25 -0.03 -16.62 2.73
N ILE A 26 -0.13 -16.63 4.07
CA ILE A 26 -1.36 -16.92 4.81
C ILE A 26 -2.49 -15.94 4.43
N ARG A 27 -2.17 -14.72 3.96
CA ARG A 27 -3.14 -13.72 3.50
C ARG A 27 -3.66 -13.97 2.07
N GLY A 28 -2.88 -14.62 1.20
CA GLY A 28 -3.25 -14.88 -0.20
C GLY A 28 -3.96 -16.22 -0.45
N MET A 29 -3.89 -17.14 0.52
CA MET A 29 -4.24 -18.56 0.37
C MET A 29 -5.70 -18.91 0.69
N ALA A 30 -6.62 -17.94 0.72
CA ALA A 30 -8.04 -18.27 0.79
C ALA A 30 -8.58 -18.83 -0.53
N GLN A 31 -7.86 -18.69 -1.66
CA GLN A 31 -8.42 -19.09 -2.97
C GLN A 31 -7.49 -19.82 -3.96
N VAL A 32 -6.15 -19.84 -3.83
CA VAL A 32 -5.31 -20.49 -4.87
C VAL A 32 -4.05 -21.19 -4.29
N ALA A 33 -4.07 -22.53 -4.35
CA ALA A 33 -2.96 -23.51 -4.34
C ALA A 33 -2.20 -23.90 -3.03
N ALA A 34 -2.40 -25.17 -2.62
CA ALA A 34 -1.38 -26.24 -2.53
C ALA A 34 -1.54 -27.14 -1.27
N VAL A 35 -1.64 -28.44 -1.52
CA VAL A 35 -1.82 -29.55 -0.55
C VAL A 35 -0.97 -29.51 0.73
N PRO A 36 0.29 -29.00 0.78
CA PRO A 36 1.09 -29.01 2.00
C PRO A 36 0.55 -28.09 3.10
N VAL A 37 -0.01 -26.92 2.73
CA VAL A 37 -0.54 -25.96 3.71
C VAL A 37 -1.83 -26.49 4.34
N ASN A 38 -2.63 -27.25 3.57
CA ASN A 38 -3.79 -27.95 4.12
C ASN A 38 -3.40 -29.06 5.11
N LEU A 39 -2.25 -29.73 4.92
CA LEU A 39 -1.76 -30.74 5.84
C LEU A 39 -1.28 -30.11 7.16
N VAL A 40 -0.45 -29.07 7.07
CA VAL A 40 0.02 -28.30 8.24
C VAL A 40 -1.18 -27.69 8.99
N TRP A 41 -2.15 -27.14 8.27
CA TRP A 41 -3.37 -26.60 8.87
C TRP A 41 -4.26 -27.68 9.51
N ARG A 42 -4.29 -28.90 8.96
CA ARG A 42 -4.94 -30.06 9.59
C ARG A 42 -4.23 -30.48 10.87
N PHE A 43 -2.90 -30.54 10.89
CA PHE A 43 -2.12 -30.83 12.09
C PHE A 43 -2.28 -29.76 13.18
N ILE A 44 -2.21 -28.49 12.81
CA ILE A 44 -2.49 -27.36 13.72
C ILE A 44 -3.90 -27.45 14.30
N ARG A 45 -4.90 -27.83 13.50
CA ARG A 45 -6.29 -28.04 13.95
C ARG A 45 -6.46 -29.24 14.90
N MET A 46 -5.56 -30.21 14.88
CA MET A 46 -5.56 -31.34 15.83
C MET A 46 -4.89 -30.97 17.16
N ILE A 47 -3.88 -30.10 17.14
CA ILE A 47 -3.12 -29.70 18.33
C ILE A 47 -3.81 -28.56 19.09
N ILE A 48 -4.41 -27.59 18.38
CA ILE A 48 -5.00 -26.40 19.02
C ILE A 48 -6.48 -26.69 19.40
N PRO A 49 -6.85 -26.62 20.70
CA PRO A 49 -8.23 -26.80 21.14
C PRO A 49 -9.20 -25.85 20.44
N LEU A 50 -10.43 -26.31 20.18
CA LEU A 50 -11.47 -25.50 19.51
C LEU A 50 -11.72 -24.13 20.20
N PRO A 51 -11.74 -24.02 21.55
CA PRO A 51 -11.89 -22.73 22.21
C PRO A 51 -10.74 -21.76 21.90
N LEU A 52 -9.51 -22.27 21.87
CA LEU A 52 -8.32 -21.47 21.54
C LEU A 52 -8.32 -21.05 20.07
N ARG A 53 -8.73 -21.93 19.14
CA ARG A 53 -8.93 -21.56 17.73
C ARG A 53 -9.98 -20.46 17.57
N ASN A 54 -11.11 -20.56 18.28
CA ASN A 54 -12.15 -19.54 18.23
C ASN A 54 -11.68 -18.22 18.84
N LEU A 55 -10.92 -18.26 19.94
CA LEU A 55 -10.30 -17.08 20.53
C LEU A 55 -9.29 -16.44 19.57
N LEU A 56 -8.36 -17.22 19.01
CA LEU A 56 -7.37 -16.75 18.04
C LEU A 56 -8.04 -16.17 16.79
N ASN A 57 -9.10 -16.81 16.27
CA ASN A 57 -9.86 -16.29 15.14
C ASN A 57 -10.56 -14.97 15.49
N ARG A 58 -11.17 -14.85 16.68
CA ARG A 58 -11.77 -13.60 17.14
C ARG A 58 -10.73 -12.49 17.31
N LEU A 59 -9.61 -12.79 17.96
CA LEU A 59 -8.50 -11.85 18.14
C LEU A 59 -7.90 -11.44 16.79
N THR A 60 -7.75 -12.36 15.85
CA THR A 60 -7.26 -12.07 14.50
C THR A 60 -8.26 -11.23 13.73
N HIS A 61 -9.56 -11.54 13.83
CA HIS A 61 -10.62 -10.76 13.22
C HIS A 61 -10.64 -9.32 13.77
N TRP A 62 -10.64 -9.20 15.09
CA TRP A 62 -10.58 -7.94 15.81
C TRP A 62 -9.32 -7.15 15.40
N LEU A 63 -8.14 -7.71 15.56
CA LEU A 63 -6.87 -7.02 15.30
C LEU A 63 -6.66 -6.61 13.83
N LEU A 64 -7.01 -7.48 12.87
CA LEU A 64 -6.68 -7.27 11.45
C LEU A 64 -7.84 -6.73 10.60
N PHE A 65 -9.08 -6.88 11.04
CA PHE A 65 -10.27 -6.60 10.24
C PHE A 65 -11.21 -5.54 10.83
N GLU A 66 -11.15 -5.28 12.13
CA GLU A 66 -11.84 -4.14 12.74
C GLU A 66 -11.01 -2.84 12.65
N ARG A 67 -11.67 -1.71 12.93
CA ARG A 67 -11.03 -0.39 12.90
C ARG A 67 -10.29 -0.13 14.19
N HIS A 68 -8.97 0.00 14.10
CA HIS A 68 -8.10 0.34 15.23
C HIS A 68 -7.01 1.33 14.81
N CYS A 69 -6.65 2.24 15.72
CA CYS A 69 -5.53 3.16 15.52
C CYS A 69 -4.16 2.46 15.59
N LEU A 70 -4.11 1.16 15.92
CA LEU A 70 -2.87 0.40 16.07
C LEU A 70 -1.97 0.51 14.83
N TYR A 71 -2.53 0.38 13.62
CA TYR A 71 -1.75 0.49 12.39
C TYR A 71 -1.19 1.90 12.15
N GLN A 72 -1.87 2.93 12.63
CA GLN A 72 -1.38 4.31 12.58
C GLN A 72 -0.21 4.50 13.55
N ILE A 73 -0.32 3.94 14.76
CA ILE A 73 0.77 3.91 15.74
C ILE A 73 1.97 3.16 15.19
N ILE A 74 1.77 1.96 14.63
CA ILE A 74 2.85 1.17 14.01
C ILE A 74 3.52 1.97 12.90
N TYR A 75 2.76 2.61 12.02
CA TYR A 75 3.33 3.44 10.96
C TYR A 75 4.18 4.59 11.54
N ILE A 76 3.68 5.33 12.52
CA ILE A 76 4.43 6.42 13.18
C ILE A 76 5.72 5.88 13.82
N LEU A 77 5.65 4.74 14.53
CA LEU A 77 6.81 4.12 15.15
C LEU A 77 7.85 3.66 14.12
N VAL A 78 7.44 3.10 12.99
CA VAL A 78 8.34 2.70 11.90
C VAL A 78 9.03 3.91 11.31
N VAL A 79 8.28 4.98 11.02
CA VAL A 79 8.85 6.22 10.46
C VAL A 79 9.82 6.86 11.46
N LEU A 80 9.41 7.10 12.70
CA LEU A 80 10.27 7.72 13.71
C LEU A 80 11.48 6.85 14.05
N GLY A 81 11.29 5.54 14.21
CA GLY A 81 12.38 4.59 14.48
C GLY A 81 13.44 4.58 13.38
N GLY A 82 13.03 4.53 12.11
CA GLY A 82 13.95 4.62 10.97
C GLY A 82 14.74 5.94 10.96
N HIS A 83 14.08 7.07 11.28
CA HIS A 83 14.77 8.36 11.39
C HIS A 83 15.72 8.40 12.59
N CYS A 84 15.37 7.83 13.74
CA CYS A 84 16.28 7.72 14.88
C CYS A 84 17.57 6.98 14.51
N ILE A 85 17.48 5.89 13.74
CA ILE A 85 18.66 5.17 13.24
C ILE A 85 19.47 6.07 12.29
N LEU A 86 18.80 6.75 11.36
CA LEU A 86 19.43 7.66 10.42
C LEU A 86 20.19 8.79 11.13
N PHE A 87 19.58 9.45 12.11
CA PHE A 87 20.22 10.54 12.87
C PHE A 87 21.34 10.05 13.79
N SER A 88 21.24 8.84 14.36
CA SER A 88 22.22 8.34 15.32
C SER A 88 23.40 7.61 14.69
N GLN A 89 23.20 6.90 13.57
CA GLN A 89 24.25 6.04 12.97
C GLN A 89 24.73 6.51 11.59
N ILE A 90 23.89 7.17 10.80
CA ILE A 90 24.19 7.49 9.40
C ILE A 90 24.72 8.92 9.26
N ILE A 91 23.94 9.90 9.74
CA ILE A 91 24.27 11.32 9.62
C ILE A 91 25.64 11.68 10.24
N PRO A 92 26.03 11.18 11.42
CA PRO A 92 27.33 11.51 12.01
C PRO A 92 28.50 11.01 11.15
N VAL A 93 28.36 9.85 10.51
CA VAL A 93 29.38 9.29 9.63
C VAL A 93 29.45 10.07 8.32
N LEU A 94 28.31 10.44 7.75
CA LEU A 94 28.27 11.29 6.56
C LEU A 94 28.90 12.66 6.81
N TYR A 95 28.68 13.29 7.95
CA TYR A 95 29.36 14.55 8.28
C TYR A 95 30.85 14.37 8.61
N ARG A 96 31.29 13.17 9.02
CA ARG A 96 32.71 12.88 9.23
C ARG A 96 33.48 12.77 7.92
N TYR A 97 32.89 12.16 6.89
CA TYR A 97 33.58 11.86 5.63
C TYR A 97 33.16 12.75 4.44
N SER A 98 31.96 13.34 4.49
CA SER A 98 31.33 14.15 3.44
C SER A 98 30.71 15.43 4.03
N ASP A 99 31.51 16.22 4.76
CA ASP A 99 31.10 17.39 5.56
C ASP A 99 30.51 18.57 4.77
N ARG A 100 30.90 18.73 3.50
CA ARG A 100 30.46 19.85 2.64
C ARG A 100 29.03 19.72 2.12
N GLU A 101 28.42 18.54 2.22
CA GLU A 101 27.07 18.27 1.73
C GLU A 101 26.02 18.49 2.85
N ASN A 102 24.84 19.02 2.50
CA ASN A 102 23.74 19.14 3.45
C ASN A 102 22.89 17.87 3.46
N HIS A 103 23.25 16.92 4.33
CA HIS A 103 22.55 15.65 4.47
C HIS A 103 21.21 15.75 5.22
N LEU A 104 20.96 16.86 5.92
CA LEU A 104 19.80 17.04 6.80
C LEU A 104 18.58 17.64 6.10
N PHE A 105 18.79 18.59 5.20
CA PHE A 105 17.70 19.38 4.62
C PHE A 105 16.65 18.49 3.94
N LEU A 106 17.08 17.61 3.03
CA LEU A 106 16.17 16.75 2.29
C LEU A 106 15.48 15.72 3.21
N VAL A 107 16.20 15.19 4.22
CA VAL A 107 15.62 14.26 5.21
C VAL A 107 14.48 14.93 5.97
N LEU A 108 14.73 16.12 6.54
CA LEU A 108 13.74 16.84 7.32
C LEU A 108 12.57 17.32 6.45
N ALA A 109 12.83 17.78 5.23
CA ALA A 109 11.80 18.18 4.29
C ALA A 109 10.88 17.01 3.89
N LEU A 110 11.44 15.82 3.63
CA LEU A 110 10.66 14.63 3.30
C LEU A 110 9.88 14.11 4.52
N LEU A 111 10.47 14.13 5.71
CA LEU A 111 9.76 13.78 6.95
C LEU A 111 8.56 14.69 7.19
N PHE A 112 8.75 16.00 7.06
CA PHE A 112 7.66 16.97 7.20
C PHE A 112 6.60 16.78 6.13
N CYS A 113 6.99 16.66 4.86
CA CYS A 113 6.08 16.44 3.73
C CYS A 113 5.25 15.17 3.92
N ASN A 114 5.88 14.08 4.35
CA ASN A 114 5.21 12.81 4.58
C ASN A 114 4.23 12.89 5.76
N GLY A 115 4.63 13.50 6.88
CA GLY A 115 3.74 13.74 8.02
C GLY A 115 2.54 14.62 7.67
N PHE A 116 2.76 15.66 6.86
CA PHE A 116 1.69 16.51 6.35
C PHE A 116 0.73 15.72 5.45
N CYS A 117 1.24 14.99 4.46
CA CYS A 117 0.41 14.19 3.55
C CYS A 117 -0.38 13.10 4.29
N TYR A 118 0.26 12.43 5.27
CA TYR A 118 -0.38 11.43 6.12
C TYR A 118 -1.53 12.03 6.94
N THR A 119 -1.30 13.20 7.53
CA THR A 119 -2.34 13.92 8.29
C THR A 119 -3.50 14.31 7.39
N MET A 120 -3.21 14.84 6.19
CA MET A 120 -4.24 15.24 5.22
C MET A 120 -5.12 14.05 4.80
N VAL A 121 -4.54 12.87 4.50
CA VAL A 121 -5.36 11.70 4.14
C VAL A 121 -6.18 11.16 5.32
N CYS A 122 -5.65 11.22 6.55
CA CYS A 122 -6.38 10.76 7.74
C CYS A 122 -7.54 11.69 8.12
N MET A 123 -7.39 13.00 7.90
CA MET A 123 -8.37 14.01 8.34
C MET A 123 -9.36 14.43 7.25
N THR A 124 -9.10 14.11 5.98
CA THR A 124 -10.00 14.47 4.88
C THR A 124 -11.12 13.43 4.74
N ASP A 125 -12.36 13.90 4.65
CA ASP A 125 -13.52 13.06 4.38
C ASP A 125 -13.32 12.29 3.06
N PRO A 126 -13.54 10.97 3.02
CA PRO A 126 -13.34 10.17 1.82
C PRO A 126 -14.44 10.33 0.77
N GLY A 127 -15.49 11.09 1.05
CA GLY A 127 -16.72 11.19 0.28
C GLY A 127 -17.82 10.35 0.92
N VAL A 128 -18.01 10.44 2.24
CA VAL A 128 -19.07 9.70 2.94
C VAL A 128 -20.43 10.17 2.43
N ILE A 129 -21.25 9.22 2.01
CA ILE A 129 -22.57 9.50 1.49
C ILE A 129 -23.52 9.76 2.66
N SER A 130 -24.17 10.91 2.62
CA SER A 130 -25.16 11.38 3.58
C SER A 130 -26.40 11.88 2.85
N PRO A 131 -27.53 12.05 3.54
CA PRO A 131 -28.74 12.61 2.94
C PRO A 131 -28.53 13.92 2.16
N ARG A 132 -27.64 14.77 2.68
CA ARG A 132 -27.40 16.11 2.13
C ARG A 132 -26.61 16.08 0.83
N ASN A 133 -25.70 15.12 0.66
CA ASN A 133 -24.82 15.04 -0.52
C ASN A 133 -25.22 13.95 -1.50
N PHE A 134 -26.16 13.07 -1.14
CA PHE A 134 -26.66 11.99 -2.01
C PHE A 134 -27.17 12.48 -3.38
N PRO A 135 -27.97 13.56 -3.49
CA PRO A 135 -28.44 14.04 -4.79
C PRO A 135 -27.28 14.51 -5.68
N VAL A 136 -26.20 15.02 -5.09
CA VAL A 136 -24.99 15.42 -5.82
C VAL A 136 -24.25 14.17 -6.31
N TYR A 137 -23.90 13.27 -5.39
CA TYR A 137 -23.08 12.10 -5.73
C TYR A 137 -23.78 11.14 -6.70
N SER A 138 -25.10 11.07 -6.68
CA SER A 138 -25.89 10.25 -7.62
C SER A 138 -25.91 10.78 -9.06
N GLN A 139 -25.57 12.05 -9.28
CA GLN A 139 -25.59 12.68 -10.60
C GLN A 139 -24.20 12.76 -11.27
N ILE A 140 -23.11 12.55 -10.54
CA ILE A 140 -21.74 12.68 -11.08
C ILE A 140 -21.42 11.58 -12.09
N TYR A 141 -21.84 10.35 -11.79
CA TYR A 141 -21.64 9.20 -12.66
C TYR A 141 -22.99 8.56 -12.95
N ALA A 142 -23.33 8.44 -14.24
CA ALA A 142 -24.47 7.65 -14.67
C ALA A 142 -24.19 6.15 -14.47
N PHE A 143 -25.24 5.36 -14.21
CA PHE A 143 -25.13 3.90 -14.18
C PHE A 143 -24.84 3.38 -15.59
N ASP A 144 -23.64 2.83 -15.80
CA ASP A 144 -23.23 2.23 -17.07
C ASP A 144 -23.95 0.91 -17.38
N ARG A 145 -24.59 0.27 -16.39
CA ARG A 145 -25.25 -1.04 -16.46
C ARG A 145 -24.32 -2.20 -16.92
N VAL A 146 -23.01 -1.97 -16.93
CA VAL A 146 -21.97 -2.96 -17.23
C VAL A 146 -21.23 -3.32 -15.95
N ILE A 147 -20.67 -2.31 -15.27
CA ILE A 147 -19.97 -2.44 -13.98
C ILE A 147 -20.92 -2.05 -12.84
N TYR A 148 -21.73 -1.01 -13.06
CA TYR A 148 -22.61 -0.42 -12.05
C TYR A 148 -24.07 -0.42 -12.52
N SER A 149 -24.89 -1.22 -11.84
CA SER A 149 -26.35 -1.19 -11.91
C SER A 149 -26.95 -0.62 -10.63
N PRO A 150 -28.14 0.00 -10.68
CA PRO A 150 -28.82 0.50 -9.49
C PRO A 150 -29.05 -0.63 -8.49
N LYS A 151 -28.55 -0.47 -7.27
CA LYS A 151 -28.72 -1.43 -6.17
C LYS A 151 -28.91 -0.69 -4.85
N GLU A 152 -29.86 -1.15 -4.05
CA GLU A 152 -30.04 -0.67 -2.67
C GLU A 152 -28.91 -1.16 -1.77
N CYS A 153 -28.44 -0.29 -0.88
CA CYS A 153 -27.54 -0.73 0.18
C CYS A 153 -28.33 -1.53 1.22
N VAL A 154 -27.77 -2.64 1.68
CA VAL A 154 -28.39 -3.49 2.71
C VAL A 154 -28.42 -2.78 4.07
N THR A 155 -27.41 -1.94 4.33
CA THR A 155 -27.25 -1.24 5.61
C THR A 155 -27.70 0.22 5.56
N CYS A 156 -27.39 0.92 4.47
CA CYS A 156 -27.73 2.33 4.31
C CYS A 156 -29.08 2.47 3.58
N PRO A 157 -29.99 3.36 4.01
CA PRO A 157 -31.34 3.48 3.43
C PRO A 157 -31.35 4.31 2.12
N HIS A 158 -30.52 3.94 1.14
CA HIS A 158 -30.48 4.58 -0.17
C HIS A 158 -29.94 3.64 -1.26
N ILE A 159 -30.22 3.96 -2.52
CA ILE A 159 -29.57 3.33 -3.68
C ILE A 159 -28.09 3.73 -3.67
N ILE A 160 -27.17 2.80 -3.92
CA ILE A 160 -25.74 3.10 -3.99
C ILE A 160 -25.44 3.84 -5.31
N PRO A 161 -24.92 5.09 -5.28
CA PRO A 161 -24.51 5.78 -6.51
C PRO A 161 -23.51 4.99 -7.34
N ALA A 162 -23.44 5.24 -8.65
CA ALA A 162 -22.42 4.62 -9.49
C ALA A 162 -21.01 4.95 -8.97
N ARG A 163 -20.10 3.97 -9.01
CA ARG A 163 -18.74 4.00 -8.42
C ARG A 163 -18.68 4.14 -6.88
N ALA A 164 -19.80 4.28 -6.17
CA ALA A 164 -19.82 4.25 -4.71
C ALA A 164 -19.94 2.81 -4.18
N ARG A 165 -19.51 2.58 -2.92
CA ARG A 165 -19.73 1.30 -2.22
C ARG A 165 -19.90 1.48 -0.73
N HIS A 166 -20.62 0.56 -0.10
CA HIS A 166 -20.66 0.41 1.35
C HIS A 166 -19.36 -0.25 1.85
N CYS A 167 -18.69 0.39 2.81
CA CYS A 167 -17.57 -0.19 3.52
C CYS A 167 -18.05 -0.80 4.83
N SER A 168 -18.08 -2.13 4.93
CA SER A 168 -18.53 -2.82 6.15
C SER A 168 -17.67 -2.53 7.38
N ARG A 169 -16.43 -2.08 7.20
CA ARG A 169 -15.54 -1.68 8.30
C ARG A 169 -15.88 -0.32 8.89
N CYS A 170 -16.30 0.61 8.04
CA CYS A 170 -16.65 1.97 8.47
C CYS A 170 -18.15 2.19 8.62
N ASP A 171 -18.96 1.22 8.18
CA ASP A 171 -20.42 1.20 8.24
C ASP A 171 -21.11 2.37 7.53
N HIS A 172 -20.56 2.78 6.37
CA HIS A 172 -21.15 3.81 5.54
C HIS A 172 -20.79 3.62 4.06
N CYS A 173 -21.61 4.20 3.18
CA CYS A 173 -21.29 4.30 1.76
C CYS A 173 -20.29 5.42 1.49
N VAL A 174 -19.34 5.16 0.59
CA VAL A 174 -18.29 6.11 0.19
C VAL A 174 -18.35 6.30 -1.32
N PHE A 175 -18.37 7.56 -1.75
CA PHE A 175 -18.34 7.98 -3.14
C PHE A 175 -17.00 7.64 -3.80
N ARG A 176 -17.03 7.14 -5.05
CA ARG A 176 -15.86 6.67 -5.80
C ARG A 176 -14.90 5.84 -4.93
N PHE A 177 -15.44 4.76 -4.34
CA PHE A 177 -14.75 3.97 -3.35
C PHE A 177 -13.52 3.25 -3.96
N GLU A 178 -12.34 3.48 -3.37
CA GLU A 178 -11.14 2.71 -3.67
C GLU A 178 -11.06 1.48 -2.77
N HIS A 179 -10.70 1.71 -1.51
CA HIS A 179 -10.48 0.67 -0.52
C HIS A 179 -10.56 1.26 0.88
N HIS A 180 -10.60 0.39 1.89
CA HIS A 180 -10.35 0.80 3.27
C HIS A 180 -8.87 0.59 3.58
N CYS A 181 -8.16 1.65 3.93
CA CYS A 181 -6.74 1.58 4.23
C CYS A 181 -6.53 1.47 5.75
N VAL A 182 -5.98 0.33 6.18
CA VAL A 182 -5.68 0.09 7.61
C VAL A 182 -4.62 1.06 8.14
N TRP A 183 -3.66 1.46 7.30
CA TRP A 183 -2.56 2.36 7.69
C TRP A 183 -3.01 3.79 7.98
N THR A 184 -4.11 4.24 7.39
CA THR A 184 -4.72 5.56 7.64
C THR A 184 -5.98 5.46 8.51
N ASN A 185 -6.43 4.24 8.83
CA ASN A 185 -7.65 3.94 9.58
C ASN A 185 -8.92 4.64 9.01
N CYS A 186 -8.94 4.89 7.70
CA CYS A 186 -10.03 5.54 6.99
C CYS A 186 -10.28 4.88 5.62
N CYS A 187 -11.47 5.12 5.06
CA CYS A 187 -11.69 4.80 3.66
C CYS A 187 -10.87 5.74 2.78
N ILE A 188 -10.45 5.21 1.63
CA ILE A 188 -9.95 6.00 0.51
C ILE A 188 -11.08 6.05 -0.53
N GLY A 189 -11.44 7.25 -0.95
CA GLY A 189 -12.55 7.51 -1.86
C GLY A 189 -12.36 8.82 -2.64
N GLY A 190 -13.40 9.24 -3.35
CA GLY A 190 -13.29 10.34 -4.31
C GLY A 190 -12.78 11.66 -3.75
N GLU A 191 -13.04 11.95 -2.48
CA GLU A 191 -12.69 13.24 -1.87
C GLU A 191 -11.31 13.24 -1.19
N ASN A 192 -10.69 12.08 -0.93
CA ASN A 192 -9.36 12.01 -0.29
C ASN A 192 -8.31 11.21 -1.09
N TYR A 193 -8.66 10.69 -2.26
CA TYR A 193 -7.75 9.87 -3.07
C TYR A 193 -6.48 10.62 -3.50
N SER A 194 -6.57 11.91 -3.85
CA SER A 194 -5.38 12.72 -4.17
C SER A 194 -4.42 12.85 -2.99
N HIS A 195 -4.94 13.04 -1.76
CA HIS A 195 -4.13 13.05 -0.55
C HIS A 195 -3.46 11.69 -0.29
N PHE A 196 -4.18 10.60 -0.57
CA PHE A 196 -3.62 9.24 -0.50
C PHE A 196 -2.47 9.03 -1.49
N LEU A 197 -2.60 9.50 -2.74
CA LEU A 197 -1.55 9.42 -3.76
C LEU A 197 -0.30 10.22 -3.34
N LEU A 198 -0.47 11.41 -2.80
CA LEU A 198 0.64 12.22 -2.28
C LEU A 198 1.30 11.58 -1.05
N PHE A 199 0.52 10.92 -0.19
CA PHE A 199 1.03 10.17 0.95
C PHE A 199 1.92 8.98 0.52
N ILE A 200 1.47 8.14 -0.42
CA ILE A 200 2.28 7.00 -0.87
C ILE A 200 3.52 7.46 -1.67
N ALA A 201 3.40 8.53 -2.46
CA ALA A 201 4.51 9.11 -3.19
C ALA A 201 5.57 9.74 -2.27
N SER A 202 5.15 10.50 -1.25
CA SER A 202 6.08 11.05 -0.24
C SER A 202 6.75 9.96 0.59
N SER A 203 6.02 8.88 0.90
CA SER A 203 6.59 7.71 1.58
C SER A 203 7.66 7.02 0.72
N LEU A 204 7.42 6.87 -0.59
CA LEU A 204 8.39 6.30 -1.52
C LEU A 204 9.63 7.20 -1.65
N ALA A 205 9.45 8.52 -1.77
CA ALA A 205 10.55 9.47 -1.83
C ALA A 205 11.43 9.42 -0.57
N MET A 206 10.80 9.28 0.60
CA MET A 206 11.50 9.11 1.88
C MET A 206 12.33 7.82 1.90
N VAL A 207 11.77 6.67 1.49
CA VAL A 207 12.49 5.39 1.39
C VAL A 207 13.68 5.48 0.43
N VAL A 208 13.48 6.07 -0.75
CA VAL A 208 14.54 6.24 -1.77
C VAL A 208 15.66 7.13 -1.23
N ASN A 209 15.34 8.23 -0.55
CA ASN A 209 16.35 9.11 0.03
C ASN A 209 17.12 8.43 1.17
N SER A 210 16.44 7.67 2.05
CA SER A 210 17.11 6.91 3.12
C SER A 210 18.08 5.87 2.54
N LEU A 211 17.65 5.09 1.54
CA LEU A 211 18.52 4.14 0.82
C LEU A 211 19.73 4.83 0.20
N ARG A 212 19.53 6.00 -0.43
CA ARG A 212 20.64 6.78 -1.01
C ARG A 212 21.67 7.15 0.05
N LEU A 213 21.23 7.63 1.21
CA LEU A 213 22.12 8.06 2.31
C LEU A 213 22.83 6.88 2.96
N GLU A 214 22.14 5.75 3.16
CA GLU A 214 22.73 4.52 3.70
C GLU A 214 23.82 3.96 2.80
N ILE A 215 23.53 3.82 1.50
CA ILE A 215 24.50 3.33 0.53
C ILE A 215 25.69 4.30 0.47
N ARG A 216 25.42 5.61 0.45
CA ARG A 216 26.49 6.62 0.45
C ARG A 216 27.37 6.51 1.69
N MET A 217 26.79 6.37 2.88
CA MET A 217 27.53 6.23 4.13
C MET A 217 28.43 4.99 4.12
N LEU A 218 27.90 3.84 3.67
CA LEU A 218 28.69 2.59 3.56
C LEU A 218 29.82 2.72 2.54
N CYS A 219 29.59 3.38 1.40
CA CYS A 219 30.62 3.66 0.41
C CYS A 219 31.72 4.60 0.94
N ASP A 220 31.33 5.68 1.62
CA ASP A 220 32.26 6.65 2.21
C ASP A 220 33.12 5.99 3.29
N TYR A 221 32.51 5.20 4.19
CA TYR A 221 33.23 4.43 5.20
C TYR A 221 34.23 3.46 4.56
N THR A 222 33.79 2.68 3.56
CA THR A 222 34.64 1.72 2.85
C THR A 222 35.86 2.39 2.20
N LYS A 223 35.65 3.57 1.60
CA LYS A 223 36.70 4.33 0.93
C LYS A 223 37.67 4.96 1.93
N HIS A 224 37.17 5.58 2.99
CA HIS A 224 37.99 6.30 3.96
C HIS A 224 38.80 5.38 4.86
N GLU A 225 38.23 4.25 5.28
CA GLU A 225 38.95 3.21 6.03
C GLU A 225 39.85 2.33 5.14
N ARG A 226 39.90 2.63 3.82
CA ARG A 226 40.71 1.92 2.82
C ARG A 226 40.51 0.41 2.86
N LEU A 227 39.27 -0.05 3.08
CA LEU A 227 38.97 -1.47 3.28
C LEU A 227 39.36 -2.33 2.08
N TRP A 228 39.27 -1.78 0.86
CA TRP A 228 39.72 -2.47 -0.36
C TRP A 228 41.22 -2.73 -0.43
N SER A 229 42.02 -2.00 0.34
CA SER A 229 43.46 -2.20 0.48
C SER A 229 43.83 -2.95 1.77
N ALA A 230 42.84 -3.33 2.58
CA ALA A 230 43.05 -4.09 3.79
C ALA A 230 43.10 -5.60 3.49
N GLN A 231 43.81 -6.34 4.35
CA GLN A 231 43.86 -7.79 4.34
C GLN A 231 43.13 -8.33 5.57
N TYR A 232 42.51 -9.49 5.44
CA TYR A 232 41.91 -10.21 6.56
C TYR A 232 42.58 -11.57 6.76
N LEU A 233 42.60 -12.04 8.01
CA LEU A 233 43.13 -13.36 8.34
C LEU A 233 42.05 -14.42 8.10
N GLY A 234 42.34 -15.39 7.24
CA GLY A 234 41.46 -16.53 6.99
C GLY A 234 41.50 -17.56 8.13
N GLU A 235 40.59 -18.55 8.08
CA GLU A 235 40.61 -19.68 9.01
C GLU A 235 41.86 -20.57 8.84
N ASP A 236 42.48 -20.51 7.66
CA ASP A 236 43.77 -21.12 7.33
C ASP A 236 44.97 -20.39 7.97
N GLY A 237 44.74 -19.23 8.58
CA GLY A 237 45.79 -18.39 9.16
C GLY A 237 46.56 -17.56 8.12
N GLU A 238 46.14 -17.58 6.86
CA GLU A 238 46.78 -16.83 5.78
C GLU A 238 46.12 -15.45 5.62
N ALA A 239 46.89 -14.48 5.13
CA ALA A 239 46.38 -13.15 4.82
C ALA A 239 45.74 -13.15 3.43
N HIS A 240 44.45 -12.84 3.38
CA HIS A 240 43.67 -12.74 2.15
C HIS A 240 43.30 -11.28 1.86
N ASP A 241 43.37 -10.89 0.60
CA ASP A 241 42.93 -9.56 0.16
C ASP A 241 41.40 -9.43 0.27
N MET A 242 40.93 -8.20 0.51
CA MET A 242 39.51 -7.92 0.70
C MET A 242 38.67 -8.35 -0.51
N SER A 243 37.78 -9.33 -0.30
CA SER A 243 36.78 -9.78 -1.28
C SER A 243 35.40 -9.17 -0.99
N TRP A 244 34.47 -9.23 -1.96
CA TRP A 244 33.10 -8.76 -1.76
C TRP A 244 32.38 -9.39 -0.55
N PRO A 245 32.43 -10.73 -0.35
CA PRO A 245 31.84 -11.34 0.84
C PRO A 245 32.49 -10.86 2.15
N ALA A 246 33.82 -10.72 2.16
CA ALA A 246 34.56 -10.23 3.33
C ALA A 246 34.19 -8.77 3.67
N LEU A 247 34.04 -7.91 2.65
CA LEU A 247 33.58 -6.54 2.83
C LEU A 247 32.16 -6.49 3.39
N ILE A 248 31.22 -7.24 2.81
CA ILE A 248 29.83 -7.28 3.28
C ILE A 248 29.78 -7.77 4.73
N GLN A 249 30.54 -8.82 5.06
CA GLN A 249 30.65 -9.32 6.42
C GLN A 249 31.22 -8.26 7.36
N HIS A 250 32.30 -7.58 6.97
CA HIS A 250 32.89 -6.50 7.77
C HIS A 250 31.90 -5.35 8.03
N LEU A 251 31.19 -4.90 6.99
CA LEU A 251 30.18 -3.85 7.11
C LEU A 251 29.01 -4.28 7.99
N PHE A 252 28.56 -5.53 7.87
CA PHE A 252 27.51 -6.09 8.73
C PHE A 252 27.94 -6.17 10.19
N MET A 253 29.19 -6.55 10.46
CA MET A 253 29.72 -6.59 11.83
C MET A 253 29.93 -5.19 12.42
N SER A 254 30.29 -4.22 11.58
CA SER A 254 30.53 -2.83 12.01
C SER A 254 29.22 -2.05 12.20
N PHE A 255 28.26 -2.23 11.29
CA PHE A 255 26.98 -1.50 11.26
C PHE A 255 25.80 -2.45 11.03
N PRO A 256 25.53 -3.39 11.96
CA PRO A 256 24.52 -4.43 11.75
C PRO A 256 23.12 -3.86 11.50
N LEU A 257 22.77 -2.77 12.20
CA LEU A 257 21.48 -2.13 12.05
C LEU A 257 21.32 -1.38 10.72
N VAL A 258 22.37 -0.70 10.25
CA VAL A 258 22.37 -0.01 8.94
C VAL A 258 22.25 -1.03 7.81
N VAL A 259 23.05 -2.10 7.83
CA VAL A 259 22.99 -3.13 6.78
C VAL A 259 21.65 -3.87 6.78
N ALA A 260 21.08 -4.17 7.96
CA ALA A 260 19.73 -4.72 8.04
C ALA A 260 18.67 -3.74 7.49
N MET A 261 18.81 -2.45 7.79
CA MET A 261 17.90 -1.41 7.32
C MET A 261 17.92 -1.29 5.79
N VAL A 262 19.09 -1.38 5.14
CA VAL A 262 19.19 -1.41 3.67
C VAL A 262 18.33 -2.53 3.08
N ALA A 263 18.44 -3.75 3.61
CA ALA A 263 17.65 -4.88 3.13
C ALA A 263 16.14 -4.66 3.34
N VAL A 264 15.74 -4.17 4.51
CA VAL A 264 14.34 -3.84 4.81
C VAL A 264 13.80 -2.75 3.88
N LEU A 265 14.56 -1.67 3.66
CA LEU A 265 14.15 -0.56 2.81
C LEU A 265 14.11 -0.94 1.33
N CYS A 266 14.97 -1.84 0.85
CA CYS A 266 14.88 -2.40 -0.50
C CYS A 266 13.56 -3.18 -0.68
N ILE A 267 13.18 -3.99 0.31
CA ILE A 267 11.92 -4.74 0.28
C ILE A 267 10.73 -3.78 0.31
N ILE A 268 10.71 -2.83 1.26
CA ILE A 268 9.64 -1.83 1.38
C ILE A 268 9.57 -1.00 0.10
N GLY A 269 10.70 -0.55 -0.43
CA GLY A 269 10.79 0.24 -1.66
C GLY A 269 10.24 -0.49 -2.87
N LEU A 270 10.51 -1.81 -3.00
CA LEU A 270 9.95 -2.63 -4.07
C LEU A 270 8.42 -2.71 -3.99
N PHE A 271 7.88 -3.06 -2.82
CA PHE A 271 6.44 -3.21 -2.64
C PHE A 271 5.70 -1.87 -2.72
N LEU A 272 6.22 -0.83 -2.07
CA LEU A 272 5.64 0.51 -2.09
C LEU A 272 5.76 1.16 -3.47
N GLY A 273 6.88 0.95 -4.17
CA GLY A 273 7.09 1.39 -5.54
C GLY A 273 6.11 0.73 -6.50
N GLY A 274 5.95 -0.59 -6.42
CA GLY A 274 4.95 -1.33 -7.20
C GLY A 274 3.52 -0.88 -6.89
N TYR A 275 3.20 -0.65 -5.62
CA TYR A 275 1.89 -0.16 -5.20
C TYR A 275 1.61 1.28 -5.69
N THR A 276 2.60 2.16 -5.64
CA THR A 276 2.52 3.53 -6.14
C THR A 276 2.36 3.53 -7.67
N ALA A 277 3.12 2.71 -8.39
CA ALA A 277 3.01 2.56 -9.83
C ALA A 277 1.64 2.00 -10.24
N PHE A 278 1.11 1.02 -9.49
CA PHE A 278 -0.23 0.50 -9.70
C PHE A 278 -1.29 1.60 -9.55
N HIS A 279 -1.24 2.40 -8.49
CA HIS A 279 -2.17 3.51 -8.31
C HIS A 279 -2.01 4.62 -9.35
N ALA A 280 -0.78 4.91 -9.79
CA ALA A 280 -0.56 5.82 -10.91
C ALA A 280 -1.20 5.31 -12.21
N TRP A 281 -1.10 4.01 -12.49
CA TRP A 281 -1.77 3.38 -13.62
C TRP A 281 -3.30 3.43 -13.50
N LEU A 282 -3.86 3.18 -12.31
CA LEU A 282 -5.29 3.31 -12.03
C LEU A 282 -5.80 4.73 -12.33
N VAL A 283 -5.03 5.75 -11.95
CA VAL A 283 -5.33 7.16 -12.30
C VAL A 283 -5.28 7.36 -13.81
N CYS A 284 -4.21 6.91 -14.48
CA CYS A 284 -4.06 7.07 -15.93
C CYS A 284 -5.19 6.41 -16.74
N THR A 285 -5.82 5.37 -16.20
CA THR A 285 -6.91 4.60 -16.84
C THR A 285 -8.29 4.87 -16.23
N ASN A 286 -8.39 5.87 -15.34
CA ASN A 286 -9.61 6.27 -14.62
C ASN A 286 -10.42 5.09 -14.06
N GLN A 287 -9.73 4.18 -13.40
CA GLN A 287 -10.38 3.04 -12.75
C GLN A 287 -10.00 2.99 -11.28
N THR A 288 -10.92 2.52 -10.44
CA THR A 288 -10.63 2.25 -9.04
C THR A 288 -9.99 0.88 -8.88
N SER A 289 -9.28 0.66 -7.78
CA SER A 289 -8.76 -0.67 -7.42
C SER A 289 -9.87 -1.73 -7.35
N TYR A 290 -11.07 -1.33 -6.92
CA TYR A 290 -12.25 -2.18 -6.95
C TYR A 290 -12.71 -2.51 -8.37
N GLU A 291 -12.82 -1.50 -9.24
CA GLU A 291 -13.18 -1.67 -10.66
C GLU A 291 -12.18 -2.60 -11.35
N TYR A 292 -10.88 -2.44 -11.10
CA TYR A 292 -9.83 -3.34 -11.59
C TYR A 292 -10.05 -4.79 -11.15
N SER A 293 -10.36 -5.02 -9.86
CA SER A 293 -10.59 -6.38 -9.33
C SER A 293 -11.85 -7.04 -9.89
N ARG A 294 -12.82 -6.24 -10.31
CA ARG A 294 -14.11 -6.67 -10.84
C ARG A 294 -14.19 -6.66 -12.35
N ASN A 295 -13.23 -6.05 -13.02
CA ASN A 295 -13.18 -6.02 -14.46
C ASN A 295 -13.17 -7.48 -14.94
N PRO A 296 -14.21 -7.95 -15.65
CA PRO A 296 -14.19 -9.28 -16.21
C PRO A 296 -13.01 -9.31 -17.17
N LYS A 297 -11.90 -9.94 -16.75
CA LYS A 297 -10.75 -10.12 -17.62
C LYS A 297 -11.26 -10.72 -18.92
N ARG A 298 -10.96 -10.02 -20.02
CA ARG A 298 -10.87 -10.43 -21.42
C ARG A 298 -11.33 -11.87 -21.71
N PRO A 299 -12.20 -12.08 -22.73
CA PRO A 299 -12.83 -13.37 -23.01
C PRO A 299 -11.78 -14.46 -23.21
N THR A 300 -11.51 -15.24 -22.16
CA THR A 300 -10.61 -16.39 -22.27
C THR A 300 -11.36 -17.71 -22.06
N GLN A 301 -12.62 -17.70 -21.59
CA GLN A 301 -13.46 -18.90 -21.50
C GLN A 301 -14.97 -18.59 -21.61
N MET A 302 -15.39 -17.70 -22.51
CA MET A 302 -16.78 -17.71 -22.98
C MET A 302 -16.80 -18.44 -24.31
N THR A 303 -17.47 -19.60 -24.33
CA THR A 303 -17.74 -20.41 -25.51
C THR A 303 -18.18 -19.51 -26.67
N THR A 304 -17.28 -19.33 -27.63
CA THR A 304 -17.51 -18.49 -28.79
C THR A 304 -18.49 -19.21 -29.73
N ASN A 305 -19.78 -18.91 -29.61
CA ASN A 305 -20.69 -19.13 -30.73
C ASN A 305 -20.44 -18.01 -31.73
N LYS A 306 -19.57 -18.29 -32.71
CA LYS A 306 -19.32 -17.43 -33.86
C LYS A 306 -20.56 -17.41 -34.76
N THR A 307 -21.47 -16.50 -34.48
CA THR A 307 -22.40 -15.99 -35.49
C THR A 307 -22.36 -14.46 -35.42
N ASN A 308 -21.83 -13.83 -36.48
CA ASN A 308 -21.81 -12.38 -36.72
C ASN A 308 -20.91 -11.49 -35.85
N GLY A 309 -19.86 -12.01 -35.20
CA GLY A 309 -18.82 -11.17 -34.57
C GLY A 309 -19.31 -10.38 -33.35
N LYS A 310 -20.47 -10.73 -32.79
CA LYS A 310 -21.06 -10.10 -31.60
C LYS A 310 -20.73 -10.92 -30.36
N ILE A 311 -20.10 -10.30 -29.36
CA ILE A 311 -19.82 -10.93 -28.05
C ILE A 311 -21.01 -10.60 -27.14
N PHE A 312 -21.61 -11.60 -26.51
CA PHE A 312 -22.72 -11.44 -25.58
C PHE A 312 -22.27 -11.84 -24.18
N GLY A 313 -22.56 -10.99 -23.18
CA GLY A 313 -22.33 -11.32 -21.77
C GLY A 313 -23.47 -12.16 -21.18
N ASP A 314 -23.25 -12.70 -19.98
CA ASP A 314 -24.31 -13.37 -19.21
C ASP A 314 -25.46 -12.37 -18.96
N GLY A 315 -26.63 -12.69 -19.52
CA GLY A 315 -27.79 -11.79 -19.57
C GLY A 315 -28.18 -11.29 -20.96
N GLY A 316 -27.47 -11.69 -22.03
CA GLY A 316 -27.86 -11.43 -23.42
C GLY A 316 -27.59 -10.00 -23.90
N HIS A 317 -26.83 -9.22 -23.14
CA HIS A 317 -26.43 -7.87 -23.56
C HIS A 317 -25.24 -7.92 -24.51
N PHE A 318 -25.32 -7.13 -25.59
CA PHE A 318 -24.25 -6.97 -26.57
C PHE A 318 -23.06 -6.24 -25.92
N ILE A 319 -21.90 -6.90 -25.89
CA ILE A 319 -20.62 -6.29 -25.51
C ILE A 319 -19.98 -5.81 -26.80
N ASN A 320 -19.92 -4.49 -26.99
CA ASN A 320 -19.18 -3.91 -28.10
C ASN A 320 -17.67 -4.13 -27.86
N PRO A 321 -16.96 -4.90 -28.70
CA PRO A 321 -15.53 -5.16 -28.51
C PRO A 321 -14.64 -3.93 -28.76
N SER A 322 -15.22 -2.81 -29.21
CA SER A 322 -14.48 -1.61 -29.63
C SER A 322 -13.93 -0.74 -28.49
N HIS A 323 -14.29 -0.99 -27.24
CA HIS A 323 -13.69 -0.27 -26.10
C HIS A 323 -12.49 -1.05 -25.57
N SER A 324 -11.34 -0.84 -26.20
CA SER A 324 -10.04 -1.26 -25.64
C SER A 324 -9.68 -0.51 -24.35
N THR A 325 -10.45 0.53 -24.00
CA THR A 325 -10.28 1.41 -22.85
C THR A 325 -11.41 1.26 -21.83
N HIS A 326 -11.10 1.52 -20.55
CA HIS A 326 -12.07 1.46 -19.45
C HIS A 326 -13.21 2.48 -19.67
N PRO A 327 -14.49 2.20 -19.32
CA PRO A 327 -15.62 3.09 -19.63
C PRO A 327 -15.51 4.52 -19.10
N TYR A 328 -14.74 4.71 -18.03
CA TYR A 328 -14.52 6.00 -17.39
C TYR A 328 -13.23 6.70 -17.86
N ASP A 329 -12.42 6.07 -18.72
CA ASP A 329 -11.19 6.65 -19.25
C ASP A 329 -11.48 7.77 -20.25
N ARG A 330 -11.02 8.99 -19.94
CA ARG A 330 -11.19 10.21 -20.74
C ARG A 330 -9.86 10.77 -21.24
N GLY A 331 -8.80 9.97 -21.21
CA GLY A 331 -7.43 10.37 -21.49
C GLY A 331 -6.69 10.87 -20.25
N ILE A 332 -5.37 10.68 -20.25
CA ILE A 332 -4.49 10.86 -19.08
C ILE A 332 -4.69 12.21 -18.39
N TRP A 333 -4.72 13.31 -19.16
CA TRP A 333 -4.87 14.66 -18.59
C TRP A 333 -6.23 14.84 -17.90
N SER A 334 -7.32 14.47 -18.57
CA SER A 334 -8.68 14.53 -18.02
C SER A 334 -8.80 13.70 -16.76
N ASN A 335 -8.20 12.51 -16.75
CA ASN A 335 -8.21 11.61 -15.60
C ASN A 335 -7.43 12.18 -14.42
N LEU A 336 -6.26 12.79 -14.67
CA LEU A 336 -5.50 13.50 -13.65
C LEU A 336 -6.27 14.71 -13.10
N CYS A 337 -6.89 15.51 -13.95
CA CYS A 337 -7.74 16.63 -13.53
C CYS A 337 -8.96 16.18 -12.72
N GLU A 338 -9.50 14.99 -12.96
CA GLU A 338 -10.61 14.45 -12.16
C GLU A 338 -10.18 14.11 -10.73
N ILE A 339 -8.93 13.66 -10.54
CA ILE A 339 -8.37 13.28 -9.23
C ILE A 339 -7.76 14.48 -8.48
N PHE A 340 -6.98 15.30 -9.17
CA PHE A 340 -6.22 16.41 -8.59
C PHE A 340 -6.87 17.79 -8.80
N GLY A 341 -7.83 17.90 -9.72
CA GLY A 341 -8.41 19.17 -10.10
C GLY A 341 -9.37 19.72 -9.05
N PHE A 342 -9.17 21.01 -8.75
CA PHE A 342 -10.09 21.83 -7.95
C PHE A 342 -11.50 21.91 -8.56
N SER A 343 -11.64 21.78 -9.89
CA SER A 343 -12.91 21.98 -10.62
C SER A 343 -14.03 21.03 -10.20
N VAL A 344 -13.76 19.74 -9.94
CA VAL A 344 -14.80 18.82 -9.44
C VAL A 344 -15.13 19.17 -7.99
N ARG A 345 -14.13 19.43 -7.14
CA ARG A 345 -14.34 19.78 -5.73
C ARG A 345 -15.09 21.11 -5.56
N ASP A 346 -14.85 22.08 -6.44
CA ASP A 346 -15.55 23.37 -6.46
C ASP A 346 -16.93 23.27 -7.12
N SER A 347 -17.10 22.44 -8.15
CA SER A 347 -18.43 22.10 -8.69
C SER A 347 -19.29 21.36 -7.66
N LEU A 348 -18.68 20.47 -6.87
CA LEU A 348 -19.34 19.78 -5.75
C LEU A 348 -19.67 20.73 -4.61
N ARG A 349 -18.78 21.67 -4.29
CA ARG A 349 -19.05 22.74 -3.31
C ARG A 349 -20.18 23.64 -3.78
N GLU A 350 -20.19 24.02 -5.05
CA GLU A 350 -21.19 24.90 -5.65
C GLU A 350 -22.55 24.19 -5.79
N LEU A 351 -22.59 22.92 -6.21
CA LEU A 351 -23.83 22.11 -6.16
C LEU A 351 -24.33 21.93 -4.72
N ARG A 352 -23.43 21.70 -3.75
CA ARG A 352 -23.79 21.56 -2.33
C ARG A 352 -24.36 22.85 -1.74
N ARG A 353 -23.99 24.03 -2.26
CA ARG A 353 -24.60 25.32 -1.87
C ARG A 353 -25.99 25.54 -2.49
N ARG A 354 -26.26 24.94 -3.67
CA ARG A 354 -27.48 25.18 -4.44
C ARG A 354 -28.62 24.21 -4.15
N LEU A 355 -28.35 23.06 -3.54
CA LEU A 355 -29.39 22.10 -3.21
C LEU A 355 -30.11 22.46 -1.89
N PRO A 356 -31.44 22.62 -1.88
CA PRO A 356 -32.20 22.79 -0.65
C PRO A 356 -32.10 21.52 0.21
N VAL A 357 -31.93 21.70 1.52
CA VAL A 357 -31.83 20.62 2.52
C VAL A 357 -33.20 19.99 2.73
N GLN A 358 -33.76 19.29 1.75
CA GLN A 358 -34.96 18.49 1.94
C GLN A 358 -34.94 17.26 1.03
N MET A 359 -34.45 16.14 1.57
CA MET A 359 -34.97 14.83 1.20
C MET A 359 -35.14 14.02 2.49
N ASP A 360 -36.39 13.69 2.75
CA ASP A 360 -36.82 12.85 3.86
C ASP A 360 -36.28 11.44 3.61
N PHE A 361 -35.27 11.08 4.40
CA PHE A 361 -34.81 9.70 4.48
C PHE A 361 -35.94 8.92 5.12
N LYS A 362 -36.55 8.00 4.38
CA LYS A 362 -37.56 7.11 4.95
C LYS A 362 -36.97 6.41 6.17
N THR A 363 -37.34 6.89 7.35
CA THR A 363 -37.14 6.22 8.62
C THR A 363 -37.95 4.93 8.57
N ARG A 364 -37.26 3.79 8.56
CA ARG A 364 -37.79 2.51 9.00
C ARG A 364 -36.92 1.97 10.10
#